data_AF-A0A3B0UTU4-F1
#
_entry.id   AF-A0A3B0UTU4-F1
#
_cell.length_a   1.000
_cell.length_b   1.000
_cell.length_c   1.000
_cell.angle_alpha   90.00
_cell.angle_beta   90.00
_cell.angle_gamma   90.00
#
_symmetry.space_group_name_H-M   'P 1'
#
loop_
_entity.id
_entity.type
_entity.pdbx_description
1 polymer ?
#
loop_
_entity_poly.entity_id
_entity_poly.type
_entity_poly.pdbx_seq_one_letter_code
_entity_poly.pdbx_strand_id
1 'polypeptide(L)' 'MKLLIYGIVLGAIYIGVRRILADWSSRFRDIDKQTRERDLRERKRPDVVELKRDKDGVFRPSDKTGNSDDKKQ' A
#
# COMPACT_ATOMS: atom_id res chain seq x y z
N MET A 1 -26.78 -32.76 26.87
CA MET A 1 -25.39 -33.30 26.86
C MET A 1 -24.71 -33.12 25.51
N LYS A 2 -25.13 -33.82 24.43
CA LYS A 2 -24.46 -33.75 23.10
C LYS A 2 -24.44 -32.34 22.47
N LEU A 3 -25.55 -31.61 22.55
CA LEU A 3 -25.65 -30.22 22.06
C LEU A 3 -24.65 -29.26 22.71
N LEU A 4 -24.34 -29.47 24.00
CA LEU A 4 -23.38 -28.65 24.74
C LEU A 4 -21.95 -28.86 24.22
N ILE A 5 -21.61 -30.12 23.94
CA ILE A 5 -20.32 -30.51 23.37
C ILE A 5 -20.17 -29.92 21.95
N TYR A 6 -21.20 -30.05 21.11
CA TYR A 6 -21.16 -29.44 19.78
C TYR A 6 -21.05 -27.91 19.82
N GLY A 7 -21.73 -27.26 20.77
CA GLY A 7 -21.62 -25.81 20.97
C GLY A 7 -20.21 -25.37 21.36
N ILE A 8 -19.56 -26.10 22.26
CA ILE A 8 -18.19 -25.81 22.68
C ILE A 8 -17.20 -26.04 21.53
N VAL A 9 -17.34 -27.13 20.79
CA VAL A 9 -16.46 -27.45 19.65
C VAL A 9 -16.61 -26.42 18.54
N LEU A 10 -17.84 -26.08 18.14
CA LEU A 10 -18.08 -25.05 17.12
C LEU A 10 -17.62 -23.67 17.59
N GLY A 11 -17.81 -23.35 18.88
CA GLY A 11 -17.32 -22.10 19.48
C GLY A 11 -15.79 -22.00 19.42
N ALA A 12 -15.07 -23.07 19.75
CA ALA A 12 -13.62 -23.10 19.68
C ALA A 12 -13.11 -22.96 18.24
N ILE A 13 -13.73 -23.65 17.28
CA ILE A 13 -13.41 -23.53 15.85
C ILE A 13 -13.65 -22.10 15.37
N TYR A 14 -14.81 -21.52 15.70
CA TYR A 14 -15.17 -20.16 15.30
C TYR A 14 -14.18 -19.12 15.83
N ILE A 15 -13.78 -19.21 17.10
CA ILE A 15 -12.78 -18.33 17.70
C ILE A 15 -11.42 -18.49 17.01
N GLY A 16 -11.00 -19.73 16.74
CA GLY A 16 -9.76 -20.02 16.03
C GLY A 16 -9.72 -19.40 14.63
N VAL A 17 -10.75 -19.67 13.82
CA VAL A 17 -10.88 -19.13 12.47
C VAL A 17 -10.95 -17.60 12.47
N ARG A 18 -11.77 -17.01 13.36
CA ARG A 18 -11.90 -15.55 13.49
C ARG A 18 -10.55 -14.89 13.82
N ARG A 19 -9.76 -15.51 14.69
CA ARG A 19 -8.45 -14.98 15.10
C ARG A 19 -7.44 -15.01 13.96
N ILE A 20 -7.41 -16.10 13.17
CA ILE A 20 -6.53 -16.23 11.99
C ILE A 20 -6.89 -15.21 10.91
N LEU A 21 -8.19 -15.00 10.64
CA LEU A 21 -8.64 -14.01 9.67
C LEU A 21 -8.29 -12.58 10.08
N ALA A 22 -8.43 -12.26 11.37
CA ALA A 22 -8.02 -10.97 11.91
C ALA A 22 -6.50 -10.73 11.76
N ASP A 23 -5.70 -11.77 12.02
CA ASP A 23 -4.23 -11.72 11.87
C ASP A 23 -3.81 -11.52 10.40
N TRP A 24 -4.47 -12.22 9.47
CA TRP A 24 -4.20 -12.07 8.05
C TRP A 24 -4.51 -10.65 7.56
N SER A 25 -5.67 -10.09 7.94
CA SER A 25 -6.02 -8.71 7.56
C SER A 25 -5.07 -7.64 8.12
N SER A 26 -4.51 -7.88 9.31
CA SER A 26 -3.55 -6.95 9.93
C SER A 26 -2.20 -6.97 9.21
N ARG A 27 -1.71 -8.16 8.82
CA ARG A 27 -0.48 -8.31 8.04
C ARG A 27 -0.56 -7.63 6.66
N PHE A 28 -1.70 -7.73 5.97
CA PHE A 28 -1.89 -7.01 4.69
C PHE A 28 -1.88 -5.49 4.87
N ARG A 29 -2.55 -4.97 5.92
CA ARG A 29 -2.53 -3.53 6.22
C ARG A 29 -1.13 -3.00 6.51
N ASP A 30 -0.31 -3.77 7.23
CA ASP A 30 1.06 -3.36 7.55
C ASP A 30 1.98 -3.36 6.31
N ILE A 31 1.79 -4.31 5.39
CA ILE A 31 2.53 -4.36 4.11
C ILE A 31 2.13 -3.19 3.21
N ASP A 32 0.84 -2.92 3.07
CA ASP A 32 0.33 -1.78 2.28
C ASP A 32 0.82 -0.44 2.83
N LYS A 33 0.82 -0.29 4.15
CA LYS A 33 1.27 0.93 4.81
C LYS A 33 2.77 1.18 4.58
N GLN A 34 3.61 0.15 4.73
CA GLN A 34 5.05 0.25 4.48
C GLN A 34 5.37 0.57 3.02
N THR A 35 4.65 -0.06 2.09
CA THR A 35 4.82 0.18 0.65
C THR A 35 4.44 1.61 0.29
N ARG A 36 3.29 2.08 0.78
CA ARG A 36 2.82 3.45 0.54
C ARG A 36 3.76 4.51 1.13
N GLU A 37 4.28 4.29 2.34
CA GLU A 37 5.23 5.21 2.97
C GLU A 37 6.55 5.30 2.20
N ARG A 38 7.03 4.17 1.64
CA ARG A 38 8.21 4.15 0.78
C ARG A 38 8.00 4.94 -0.51
N ASP A 39 6.89 4.68 -1.21
CA ASP A 39 6.51 5.39 -2.44
C ASP A 39 6.41 6.90 -2.22
N LEU A 40 5.75 7.33 -1.14
CA LEU A 40 5.61 8.75 -0.82
C LEU A 40 6.96 9.41 -0.51
N ARG A 41 7.91 8.67 0.07
CA ARG A 41 9.26 9.18 0.34
C ARG A 41 10.08 9.26 -0.94
N GLU A 42 9.96 8.31 -1.84
CA GLU A 42 10.65 8.32 -3.14
C GLU A 42 10.13 9.44 -4.05
N ARG A 43 8.83 9.73 -4.06
CA ARG A 43 8.23 10.88 -4.80
C ARG A 43 8.65 12.26 -4.29
N LYS A 44 9.10 12.37 -3.04
CA LYS A 44 9.55 13.63 -2.45
C LYS A 44 11.02 13.91 -2.70
N ARG A 45 11.75 12.98 -3.32
CA ARG A 45 13.16 13.20 -3.60
C ARG A 45 13.32 14.26 -4.71
N PRO A 46 14.27 15.19 -4.55
CA PRO A 46 14.47 16.29 -5.49
C PRO A 46 15.03 15.83 -6.86
N ASP A 47 15.52 14.60 -6.97
CA ASP A 47 16.04 13.96 -8.18
C ASP A 47 14.95 13.28 -9.03
N VAL A 48 13.70 13.22 -8.55
CA VAL A 48 12.59 12.56 -9.25
C VAL A 48 11.71 13.59 -9.94
N VAL A 49 11.70 13.56 -11.28
CA VAL A 49 10.88 14.43 -12.12
C VAL A 49 9.56 13.74 -12.44
N GLU A 50 8.43 14.40 -12.14
CA GLU A 50 7.11 13.89 -12.49
C GLU A 50 6.90 14.01 -14.01
N LEU A 51 6.68 12.88 -14.68
CA LEU A 51 6.35 12.84 -16.10
C LEU A 51 4.84 13.00 -16.30
N LYS A 52 4.43 14.07 -16.99
CA LYS A 52 3.04 14.28 -17.36
C LYS A 52 2.81 13.79 -18.79
N ARG A 53 1.70 13.06 -18.98
CA ARG A 53 1.28 12.63 -20.33
C ARG A 53 0.74 13.83 -21.09
N ASP A 54 1.33 14.10 -22.24
CA ASP A 54 0.90 15.15 -23.15
C ASP A 54 -0.28 14.70 -24.03
N LYS A 55 -0.95 15.66 -24.68
CA LYS A 55 -2.09 15.41 -25.58
C LYS A 55 -1.71 14.51 -26.76
N ASP A 56 -0.42 14.52 -27.13
CA ASP A 56 0.16 13.72 -28.20
C ASP A 56 0.57 12.31 -27.73
N GLY A 57 0.29 11.97 -26.47
CA GLY A 57 0.56 10.65 -25.88
C GLY A 57 2.00 10.44 -25.42
N VAL A 58 2.91 11.36 -25.73
CA VAL A 58 4.30 11.37 -25.25
C VAL A 58 4.37 11.88 -23.81
N PHE A 59 5.20 11.25 -22.97
CA PHE A 59 5.44 11.70 -21.61
C PHE A 59 6.59 12.70 -21.58
N ARG A 60 6.37 13.88 -20.99
CA ARG A 60 7.38 14.93 -20.81
C ARG A 60 7.47 15.35 -19.34
N PRO A 61 8.63 15.85 -18.87
CA PRO A 61 8.74 16.49 -17.57
C PRO A 61 7.62 17.52 -17.38
N SER A 62 6.92 17.48 -16.24
CA SER A 62 5.94 18.52 -15.92
C SER A 62 6.68 19.85 -15.66
N ASP A 63 6.15 20.96 -16.19
CA ASP A 63 6.73 22.30 -16.05
C ASP A 63 6.95 22.73 -14.58
N LYS A 64 6.28 22.08 -13.61
CA LYS A 64 6.47 22.34 -12.18
C LYS A 64 7.78 21.79 -11.61
N THR A 65 8.40 20.82 -12.28
CA THR A 65 9.59 20.09 -11.79
C THR A 65 10.82 20.36 -12.67
N GLY A 66 10.67 21.07 -13.79
CA GLY A 66 11.69 21.27 -14.81
C GLY A 66 12.62 22.48 -14.62
N ASN A 67 12.88 22.94 -13.38
CA ASN A 67 13.72 24.14 -13.15
C ASN A 67 14.92 23.90 -12.22
N SER A 68 15.39 22.66 -12.08
CA SER A 68 16.48 22.35 -11.14
C SER A 68 17.84 22.09 -11.77
N ASP A 69 17.95 21.64 -13.02
CA ASP A 69 19.25 21.13 -13.53
C ASP A 69 19.74 21.70 -14.88
N ASP A 70 19.06 22.69 -15.47
CA ASP A 70 19.48 23.26 -16.78
C ASP A 70 20.14 24.65 -16.67
N LYS A 71 20.84 24.91 -15.56
CA LYS A 71 21.81 26.02 -15.44
C LYS A 71 23.23 25.49 -15.32
N LYS A 72 23.69 24.77 -16.35
CA LYS A 72 25.12 24.63 -16.60
C LYS A 72 25.39 24.52 -18.09
N GLN A 73 25.41 25.68 -18.75
CA GLN A 73 26.33 25.99 -19.85
C GLN A 73 26.41 27.51 -20.03
#